data_AF-A0A377TS50-F1
#
_entry.id   AF-A0A377TS50-F1
#
_cell.length_a   1.000
_cell.length_b   1.000
_cell.length_c   1.000
_cell.angle_alpha   90.00
_cell.angle_beta   90.00
_cell.angle_gamma   90.00
#
_symmetry.space_group_name_H-M   'P 1'
#
loop_
_entity.id
_entity.type
_entity.pdbx_description
1 polymer ?
#
loop_
_entity_poly.entity_id
_entity_poly.type
_entity_poly.pdbx_seq_one_letter_code
_entity_poly.pdbx_strand_id
1 'polypeptide(L)' 'MLKAGQLLGDGTPAAVITPETLAAVYGVRGRIEPCSQGVRQVIIDGLVDSEA' A
#
# COMPACT_ATOMS: atom_id res chain seq x y z
N MET A 1 -1.94 -3.21 9.17
CA MET A 1 -0.83 -3.67 8.30
C MET A 1 0.08 -4.59 9.10
N LEU A 2 0.23 -5.83 8.65
CA LEU A 2 1.05 -6.86 9.31
C LEU A 2 2.05 -7.43 8.31
N LYS A 3 3.26 -7.77 8.77
CA LYS A 3 4.26 -8.51 7.99
C LYS A 3 4.96 -9.50 8.90
N ALA A 4 4.96 -10.79 8.54
CA ALA A 4 5.65 -11.85 9.30
C ALA A 4 5.34 -11.84 10.81
N GLY A 5 4.07 -11.59 11.18
CA GLY A 5 3.65 -11.51 12.58
C GLY A 5 3.94 -10.18 13.29
N GLN A 6 4.65 -9.24 12.65
CA GLN A 6 4.89 -7.89 13.18
C GLN A 6 3.80 -6.92 12.72
N LEU A 7 3.28 -6.11 13.65
CA LEU A 7 2.38 -4.99 13.37
C LEU A 7 3.17 -3.79 12.84
N LEU A 8 2.87 -3.38 11.59
CA LEU A 8 3.48 -2.23 10.94
C LEU A 8 2.57 -0.99 10.95
N GLY A 9 1.27 -1.16 11.19
CA GLY A 9 0.33 -0.05 11.31
C GLY A 9 -1.05 -0.52 11.70
N ASP A 10 -1.75 0.23 12.53
CA ASP A 10 -3.12 -0.02 12.96
C ASP A 10 -3.92 1.29 12.94
N GLY A 11 -5.18 1.22 12.54
CA GLY A 11 -6.03 2.39 12.33
C GLY A 11 -6.85 2.33 11.04
N THR A 12 -7.38 3.49 10.63
CA THR A 12 -8.24 3.57 9.43
C THR A 12 -7.45 3.21 8.16
N PRO A 13 -8.11 2.69 7.11
CA PRO A 13 -7.45 2.41 5.83
C PRO A 13 -6.69 3.63 5.29
N ALA A 14 -7.26 4.82 5.49
CA ALA A 14 -6.67 6.08 5.08
C ALA A 14 -5.36 6.42 5.77
N ALA A 15 -5.18 5.96 7.01
CA ALA A 15 -3.99 6.20 7.82
C ALA A 15 -2.91 5.14 7.61
N VAL A 16 -3.30 3.90 7.30
CA VAL A 16 -2.36 2.76 7.28
C VAL A 16 -2.08 2.17 5.90
N ILE A 17 -2.89 2.48 4.87
CA ILE A 17 -2.64 2.06 3.49
C ILE A 17 -2.00 3.22 2.74
N THR A 18 -0.67 3.28 2.83
CA THR A 18 0.18 4.28 2.16
C THR A 18 1.15 3.59 1.20
N PRO A 19 1.76 4.30 0.22
CA PRO A 19 2.74 3.72 -0.69
C PRO A 19 3.89 3.00 0.05
N GLU A 20 4.35 3.57 1.16
CA GLU A 20 5.45 3.03 1.97
C GLU A 20 5.05 1.72 2.64
N THR A 21 3.84 1.65 3.20
CA THR A 21 3.34 0.42 3.82
C THR A 21 3.06 -0.69 2.80
N LEU A 22 2.65 -0.32 1.58
CA LEU A 22 2.47 -1.27 0.48
C LEU A 22 3.82 -1.85 0.03
N ALA A 23 4.85 -1.01 -0.10
CA ALA A 23 6.21 -1.47 -0.39
C ALA A 23 6.75 -2.37 0.72
N ALA A 24 6.58 -1.96 1.98
CA ALA A 24 7.10 -2.71 3.12
C ALA A 24 6.41 -4.07 3.30
N VAL A 25 5.08 -4.13 3.23
CA VAL A 25 4.30 -5.35 3.51
C VAL A 25 4.23 -6.27 2.30
N TYR A 26 3.94 -5.71 1.12
CA TYR A 26 3.61 -6.49 -0.08
C TYR A 26 4.71 -6.48 -1.14
N GLY A 27 5.77 -5.68 -0.99
CA GLY A 27 6.85 -5.64 -1.98
C GLY A 27 6.44 -4.97 -3.30
N VAL A 28 5.48 -4.04 -3.25
CA VAL A 28 4.96 -3.35 -4.44
C VAL A 28 5.13 -1.85 -4.34
N ARG A 29 5.38 -1.20 -5.48
CA ARG A 29 5.22 0.25 -5.66
C ARG A 29 3.80 0.51 -6.14
N GLY A 30 3.15 1.51 -5.56
CA GLY A 30 1.81 1.88 -5.98
C GLY A 30 1.35 3.23 -5.47
N ARG A 31 0.24 3.70 -6.05
CA ARG A 31 -0.46 4.93 -5.68
C ARG A 31 -1.83 4.61 -5.08
N ILE A 32 -2.34 5.53 -4.27
CA ILE A 32 -3.68 5.46 -3.70
C ILE A 32 -4.48 6.63 -4.25
N GLU A 33 -5.45 6.35 -5.12
CA GLU A 33 -6.22 7.37 -5.82
C GLU A 33 -7.71 7.27 -5.46
N PRO A 34 -8.43 8.38 -5.31
CA PRO A 34 -9.88 8.36 -5.15
C PRO A 34 -10.56 8.02 -6.48
N CYS A 35 -11.58 7.16 -6.44
CA CYS A 35 -12.49 6.99 -7.58
C CYS A 35 -13.67 7.96 -7.50
N SER A 36 -14.46 8.05 -8.57
CA SER A 36 -15.66 8.90 -8.65
C SER A 36 -16.74 8.60 -7.61
N GLN A 37 -16.68 7.43 -6.96
CA GLN A 37 -17.59 7.01 -5.89
C GLN A 37 -16.99 7.22 -4.48
N GLY A 38 -15.86 7.93 -4.37
CA GLY A 38 -15.20 8.21 -3.09
C GLY A 38 -14.44 7.02 -2.48
N VAL A 39 -14.36 5.88 -3.18
CA VAL A 39 -13.56 4.73 -2.76
C VAL A 39 -12.11 4.95 -3.16
N ARG A 40 -11.18 4.74 -2.24
CA ARG A 40 -9.75 4.76 -2.54
C ARG A 40 -9.34 3.46 -3.23
N GLN A 41 -8.69 3.58 -4.37
CA GLN A 41 -8.16 2.48 -5.16
C GLN A 41 -6.64 2.45 -5.05
N VAL A 42 -6.09 1.26 -4.88
CA VAL A 42 -4.65 1.03 -4.94
C VAL A 42 -4.29 0.63 -6.37
N ILE A 43 -3.41 1.40 -7.00
CA ILE A 43 -2.85 1.10 -8.33
C ILE A 43 -1.43 0.59 -8.14
N ILE A 44 -1.14 -0.60 -8.65
CA ILE A 44 0.19 -1.21 -8.59
C ILE A 44 0.99 -0.80 -9.83
N ASP A 45 2.06 -0.05 -9.62
CA ASP A 45 2.95 0.44 -10.67
C ASP A 45 4.10 -0.55 -10.95
N GLY A 46 4.39 -1.45 -10.00
CA GLY A 46 5.41 -2.48 -10.17
C GLY A 46 5.87 -3.07 -8.84
N LEU A 47 6.92 -3.88 -8.90
CA LEU A 47 7.61 -4.39 -7.71
C LEU A 47 8.66 -3.37 -7.25
N VAL A 48 9.01 -3.39 -5.95
CA VAL A 48 10.07 -2.52 -5.40
C VAL A 48 11.45 -2.87 -5.99
N ASP A 49 11.64 -4.12 -6.40
CA ASP A 49 12.93 -4.65 -6.88
C ASP A 49 12.96 -4.96 -8.39
N SER A 50 11.88 -4.65 -9.12
CA SER A 50 11.87 -4.80 -10.58
C SER A 50 12.41 -3.53 -11.24
N GLU A 51 13.70 -3.27 -11.05
CA GLU A 51 14.50 -2.54 -12.03
C GLU A 51 15.40 -3.55 -12.74
N ALA A 52 15.12 -3.77 -14.02
CA ALA A 52 16.02 -4.35 -15.01
C ALA A 52 16.12 -3.34 -16.15
#